data_AF-A0A935KUG7-F1
#
_entry.id   AF-A0A935KUG7-F1
#
_cell.length_a   1.000
_cell.length_b   1.000
_cell.length_c   1.000
_cell.angle_alpha   90.00
_cell.angle_beta   90.00
_cell.angle_gamma   90.00
#
_symmetry.space_group_name_H-M   'P 1'
#
loop_
_entity.id
_entity.type
_entity.pdbx_description
1 polymer ?
#
loop_
_entity_poly.entity_id
_entity_poly.type
_entity_poly.pdbx_seq_one_letter_code
_entity_poly.pdbx_strand_id
1 'polypeptide(L)'
;MKLPVGTAFRSGAFDGNPPQVFELADEATIHPFTNKMGIRAPHRGKVLTTHPDSLLAELKSEVKEDAMLLLINKTDSKQNKALQVKKVEKYTGTDSKQYNKISFTAATALKKGALLKDLQLLKPTLQAGLWTISQKADSIKNTMITLNILSQQINSGNYILIAFRKQYRWFKVTAVAEVMRTSIASNEMKINGNIFTIPGIQVPVTQLTLDESVNSAKRKQASDAIWDEGECAEIIVYFGMQLNANIIDEPKALLTASDPLFFDKTLEMPVENYNPQRFLMQDKNTLGAGVNGSISYDENKLTLNQATDWESPLTLP
;
A
#
# COMPACT_ATOMS: atom_id res chain seq x y z
N MET A 1 31.61 -9.60 -26.08
CA MET A 1 32.17 -9.88 -27.42
C MET A 1 33.01 -8.67 -27.82
N LYS A 2 34.29 -8.84 -28.15
CA LYS A 2 35.12 -7.76 -28.69
C LYS A 2 35.00 -7.73 -30.21
N LEU A 3 34.84 -6.55 -30.77
CA LEU A 3 34.80 -6.27 -32.19
C LEU A 3 36.06 -5.47 -32.55
N PRO A 4 36.90 -5.98 -33.47
CA PRO A 4 38.09 -5.25 -33.89
C PRO A 4 37.75 -4.03 -34.74
N VAL A 5 38.74 -3.12 -34.88
CA VAL A 5 38.74 -2.06 -35.90
C VAL A 5 38.45 -2.68 -37.27
N GLY A 6 37.66 -1.98 -38.10
CA GLY A 6 37.26 -2.45 -39.43
C GLY A 6 36.10 -3.44 -39.43
N THR A 7 35.49 -3.74 -38.27
CA THR A 7 34.22 -4.49 -38.26
C THR A 7 33.16 -3.68 -39.02
N ALA A 8 32.64 -4.25 -40.10
CA ALA A 8 31.67 -3.61 -40.98
C ALA A 8 30.22 -3.95 -40.63
N PHE A 9 29.36 -2.93 -40.59
CA PHE A 9 27.92 -3.01 -40.41
C PHE A 9 27.20 -2.47 -41.62
N ARG A 10 26.28 -3.24 -42.18
CA ARG A 10 25.47 -2.84 -43.32
C ARG A 10 24.15 -2.25 -42.82
N SER A 11 23.78 -1.05 -43.26
CA SER A 11 22.43 -0.53 -43.01
C SER A 11 21.38 -1.28 -43.81
N GLY A 12 20.12 -1.15 -43.39
CA GLY A 12 18.98 -1.56 -44.24
C GLY A 12 18.90 -0.71 -45.51
N ALA A 13 18.12 -1.18 -46.49
CA ALA A 13 17.75 -0.34 -47.62
C ALA A 13 16.78 0.75 -47.14
N PHE A 14 17.04 2.00 -47.52
CA PHE A 14 16.11 3.11 -47.32
C PHE A 14 15.50 3.46 -48.67
N ASP A 15 14.32 4.07 -48.68
CA ASP A 15 13.61 4.35 -49.92
C ASP A 15 14.48 5.22 -50.86
N GLY A 16 14.74 4.71 -52.07
CA GLY A 16 15.61 5.34 -53.06
C GLY A 16 17.13 5.29 -52.82
N ASN A 17 17.63 4.63 -51.76
CA ASN A 17 19.07 4.58 -51.45
C ASN A 17 19.59 3.15 -51.22
N PRO A 18 20.72 2.74 -51.84
CA PRO A 18 21.32 1.44 -51.61
C PRO A 18 21.84 1.31 -50.16
N PRO A 19 21.90 0.09 -49.60
CA PRO A 19 22.49 -0.16 -48.30
C PRO A 19 23.91 0.41 -48.19
N GLN A 20 24.18 1.15 -47.12
CA GLN A 20 25.50 1.70 -46.82
C GLN A 20 26.26 0.76 -45.89
N VAL A 21 27.59 0.82 -45.94
CA VAL A 21 28.48 0.07 -45.05
C VAL A 21 29.20 1.05 -44.15
N PHE A 22 29.17 0.79 -42.85
CA PHE A 22 29.86 1.55 -41.82
C PHE A 22 30.88 0.65 -41.15
N GLU A 23 32.09 1.16 -40.92
CA GLU A 23 33.15 0.39 -40.27
C GLU A 23 33.49 0.99 -38.91
N LEU A 24 33.84 0.12 -37.96
CA LEU A 24 34.38 0.57 -36.68
C LEU A 24 35.74 1.22 -36.89
N ALA A 25 35.87 2.49 -36.48
CA ALA A 25 37.15 3.18 -36.41
C ALA A 25 38.04 2.70 -35.24
N ASP A 26 37.41 2.19 -34.18
CA ASP A 26 38.05 1.75 -32.94
C ASP A 26 37.55 0.36 -32.52
N GLU A 27 38.33 -0.37 -31.72
CA GLU A 27 37.84 -1.59 -31.10
C GLU A 27 36.62 -1.31 -30.20
N ALA A 28 35.59 -2.14 -30.30
CA ALA A 28 34.38 -2.01 -29.50
C ALA A 28 34.11 -3.29 -28.71
N THR A 29 33.59 -3.16 -27.49
CA THR A 29 33.11 -4.31 -26.72
C THR A 29 31.60 -4.29 -26.64
N ILE A 30 30.96 -5.33 -27.15
CA ILE A 30 29.53 -5.61 -26.97
C ILE A 30 29.37 -6.39 -25.67
N HIS A 31 28.67 -5.78 -24.71
CA HIS A 31 28.40 -6.41 -23.41
C HIS A 31 26.98 -6.97 -23.38
N PRO A 32 26.79 -8.30 -23.23
CA PRO A 32 25.50 -8.95 -23.45
C PRO A 32 24.40 -8.44 -22.52
N PHE A 33 24.75 -8.00 -21.31
CA PHE A 33 23.80 -7.56 -20.28
C PHE A 33 23.35 -6.10 -20.41
N THR A 34 23.98 -5.29 -21.25
CA THR A 34 23.70 -3.84 -21.36
C THR A 34 23.29 -3.39 -22.76
N ASN A 35 23.12 -4.32 -23.71
CA ASN A 35 22.79 -3.99 -25.11
C ASN A 35 21.33 -3.56 -25.30
N LYS A 36 20.40 -4.11 -24.51
CA LYS A 36 18.98 -3.76 -24.57
C LYS A 36 18.37 -3.94 -23.19
N MET A 37 17.82 -2.85 -22.66
CA MET A 37 17.25 -2.79 -21.32
C MET A 37 15.85 -2.21 -21.42
N GLY A 38 14.88 -2.82 -20.73
CA GLY A 38 13.52 -2.29 -20.67
C GLY A 38 13.46 -1.15 -19.64
N ILE A 39 12.83 -0.04 -20.00
CA ILE A 39 12.46 1.01 -19.05
C ILE A 39 11.03 0.76 -18.60
N ARG A 40 10.80 0.74 -17.28
CA ARG A 40 9.44 0.65 -16.74
C ARG A 40 8.71 1.97 -17.02
N ALA A 41 7.41 1.89 -17.32
CA ALA A 41 6.58 3.07 -17.44
C ALA A 41 6.64 3.88 -16.13
N PRO A 42 6.92 5.19 -16.19
CA PRO A 42 7.03 6.01 -14.99
C PRO A 42 5.65 6.24 -14.39
N HIS A 43 5.63 6.35 -13.07
CA HIS A 43 4.45 6.66 -12.28
C HIS A 43 4.59 8.07 -11.72
N ARG A 44 3.48 8.79 -11.57
CA ARG A 44 3.51 10.12 -10.92
C ARG A 44 3.71 9.99 -9.42
N GLY A 45 3.40 8.83 -8.83
CA GLY A 45 3.66 8.52 -7.43
C GLY A 45 2.82 9.35 -6.46
N LYS A 46 1.71 9.91 -6.93
CA LYS A 46 0.80 10.76 -6.13
C LYS A 46 -0.65 10.56 -6.51
N VAL A 47 -1.54 10.79 -5.55
CA VAL A 47 -3.00 10.79 -5.76
C VAL A 47 -3.39 11.96 -6.69
N LEU A 48 -4.20 11.67 -7.72
CA LEU A 48 -4.56 12.66 -8.75
C LEU A 48 -5.85 13.42 -8.48
N THR A 49 -6.78 12.81 -7.74
CA THR A 49 -8.09 13.36 -7.39
C THR A 49 -8.24 13.44 -5.88
N THR A 50 -8.99 14.44 -5.39
CA THR A 50 -9.33 14.51 -3.96
C THR A 50 -10.50 13.57 -3.69
N HIS A 51 -10.47 12.85 -2.57
CA HIS A 51 -11.47 11.87 -2.15
C HIS A 51 -11.80 10.83 -3.24
N PRO A 52 -10.80 10.13 -3.82
CA PRO A 52 -11.09 9.07 -4.79
C PRO A 52 -11.94 7.97 -4.14
N ASP A 53 -12.90 7.45 -4.88
CA ASP A 53 -13.75 6.32 -4.52
C ASP A 53 -13.16 4.97 -4.92
N SER A 54 -12.06 5.00 -5.66
CA SER A 54 -11.33 3.82 -6.12
C SER A 54 -9.84 4.06 -6.13
N LEU A 55 -9.07 2.99 -5.94
CA LEU A 55 -7.61 2.99 -5.99
C LEU A 55 -7.12 1.86 -6.90
N LEU A 56 -6.11 2.16 -7.71
CA LEU A 56 -5.34 1.13 -8.40
C LEU A 56 -4.31 0.55 -7.44
N ALA A 57 -4.16 -0.77 -7.47
CA ALA A 57 -3.29 -1.44 -6.53
C ALA A 57 -2.72 -2.76 -7.06
N GLU A 58 -1.52 -3.05 -6.59
CA GLU A 58 -0.90 -4.37 -6.67
C GLU A 58 -1.19 -5.13 -5.37
N LEU A 59 -2.03 -6.16 -5.47
CA LEU A 59 -2.47 -6.93 -4.32
C LEU A 59 -1.35 -7.84 -3.80
N LYS A 60 -1.15 -7.86 -2.48
CA LYS A 60 -0.28 -8.81 -1.77
C LYS A 60 -1.06 -10.00 -1.23
N SER A 61 -2.37 -9.84 -1.06
CA SER A 61 -3.30 -10.90 -0.67
C SER A 61 -4.69 -10.66 -1.26
N GLU A 62 -5.53 -11.69 -1.21
CA GLU A 62 -6.88 -11.63 -1.79
C GLU A 62 -7.78 -10.59 -1.09
N VAL A 63 -8.47 -9.81 -1.91
CA VAL A 63 -9.50 -8.85 -1.49
C VAL A 63 -10.83 -9.25 -2.11
N LYS A 64 -11.85 -9.39 -1.26
CA LYS A 64 -13.22 -9.73 -1.67
C LYS A 64 -14.11 -8.50 -1.54
N GLU A 65 -15.25 -8.54 -2.21
CA GLU A 65 -16.34 -7.60 -1.93
C GLU A 65 -16.75 -7.67 -0.46
N ASP A 66 -17.23 -6.55 0.06
CA ASP A 66 -17.55 -6.31 1.47
C ASP A 66 -16.39 -6.43 2.47
N ALA A 67 -15.17 -6.72 2.00
CA ALA A 67 -14.00 -6.74 2.87
C ALA A 67 -13.75 -5.35 3.48
N MET A 68 -13.41 -5.33 4.77
CA MET A 68 -12.95 -4.13 5.45
C MET A 68 -11.46 -3.95 5.27
N LEU A 69 -11.07 -2.74 4.89
CA LEU A 69 -9.68 -2.32 4.78
C LEU A 69 -9.47 -1.03 5.56
N LEU A 70 -8.24 -0.84 6.03
CA LEU A 70 -7.80 0.40 6.66
C LEU A 70 -6.79 1.07 5.75
N LEU A 71 -7.18 2.22 5.19
CA LEU A 71 -6.26 3.10 4.48
C LEU A 71 -5.54 3.98 5.48
N ILE A 72 -4.21 3.94 5.46
CA ILE A 72 -3.33 4.80 6.27
C ILE A 72 -2.51 5.68 5.34
N ASN A 73 -2.39 6.95 5.68
CA ASN A 73 -1.37 7.85 5.22
C ASN A 73 -0.40 8.13 6.39
N LYS A 74 0.85 7.70 6.24
CA LYS A 74 1.88 7.80 7.30
C LYS A 74 2.24 9.24 7.67
N THR A 75 2.03 10.19 6.77
CA THR A 75 2.44 11.59 6.95
C THR A 75 1.25 12.51 7.30
N ASP A 76 0.00 12.11 7.00
CA ASP A 76 -1.21 12.86 7.36
C ASP A 76 -2.34 11.93 7.83
N SER A 77 -2.43 11.75 9.15
CA SER A 77 -3.44 10.88 9.77
C SER A 77 -4.89 11.35 9.57
N LYS A 78 -5.12 12.58 9.10
CA LYS A 78 -6.47 13.06 8.73
C LYS A 78 -6.98 12.39 7.46
N GLN A 79 -6.10 11.77 6.67
CA GLN A 79 -6.45 11.05 5.44
C GLN A 79 -6.64 9.54 5.66
N ASN A 80 -6.39 9.06 6.88
CA ASN A 80 -6.66 7.68 7.25
C ASN A 80 -8.16 7.42 7.27
N LYS A 81 -8.59 6.26 6.77
CA LYS A 81 -10.01 5.92 6.70
C LYS A 81 -10.24 4.42 6.72
N ALA A 82 -11.27 4.00 7.46
CA ALA A 82 -11.84 2.67 7.34
C ALA A 82 -12.69 2.62 6.07
N LEU A 83 -12.45 1.62 5.23
CA LEU A 83 -13.08 1.47 3.93
C LEU A 83 -13.72 0.09 3.83
N GLN A 84 -14.90 0.02 3.22
CA GLN A 84 -15.51 -1.22 2.81
C GLN A 84 -15.40 -1.34 1.30
N VAL A 85 -14.90 -2.49 0.85
CA VAL A 85 -14.73 -2.79 -0.57
C VAL A 85 -16.10 -2.99 -1.20
N LYS A 86 -16.40 -2.18 -2.22
CA LYS A 86 -17.59 -2.33 -3.05
C LYS A 86 -17.36 -3.35 -4.16
N LYS A 87 -16.20 -3.27 -4.81
CA LYS A 87 -15.86 -4.10 -5.97
C LYS A 87 -14.36 -4.17 -6.15
N VAL A 88 -13.86 -5.33 -6.60
CA VAL A 88 -12.48 -5.48 -7.09
C VAL A 88 -12.56 -5.95 -8.54
N GLU A 89 -11.92 -5.22 -9.45
CA GLU A 89 -11.89 -5.57 -10.86
C GLU A 89 -10.47 -5.54 -11.42
N LYS A 90 -10.21 -6.40 -12.41
CA LYS A 90 -8.98 -6.35 -13.19
C LYS A 90 -8.97 -5.09 -14.04
N TYR A 91 -7.82 -4.44 -14.10
CA TYR A 91 -7.62 -3.20 -14.82
C TYR A 91 -6.35 -3.31 -15.66
N THR A 92 -6.48 -3.18 -16.97
CA THR A 92 -5.34 -3.10 -17.89
C THR A 92 -4.82 -1.67 -17.89
N GLY A 93 -3.61 -1.46 -17.37
CA GLY A 93 -2.97 -0.15 -17.41
C GLY A 93 -2.51 0.26 -18.80
N THR A 94 -2.10 1.51 -18.95
CA THR A 94 -1.54 2.03 -20.20
C THR A 94 -0.25 1.33 -20.63
N ASP A 95 0.44 0.65 -19.70
CA ASP A 95 1.62 -0.18 -19.97
C ASP A 95 1.26 -1.64 -20.31
N SER A 96 -0.03 -1.89 -20.58
CA SER A 96 -0.61 -3.22 -20.87
C SER A 96 -0.51 -4.24 -19.72
N LYS A 97 -0.08 -3.84 -18.51
CA LYS A 97 -0.06 -4.73 -17.35
C LYS A 97 -1.41 -4.80 -16.66
N GLN A 98 -1.64 -5.92 -15.98
CA GLN A 98 -2.85 -6.16 -15.21
C GLN A 98 -2.67 -5.69 -13.77
N TYR A 99 -3.53 -4.78 -13.35
CA TYR A 99 -3.65 -4.27 -11.98
C TYR A 99 -5.01 -4.63 -11.40
N ASN A 100 -5.23 -4.28 -10.14
CA ASN A 100 -6.54 -4.40 -9.52
C ASN A 100 -7.05 -3.00 -9.18
N LYS A 101 -8.24 -2.68 -9.65
CA LYS A 101 -8.97 -1.49 -9.24
C LYS A 101 -9.91 -1.87 -8.11
N ILE A 102 -9.67 -1.30 -6.94
CA ILE A 102 -10.47 -1.51 -5.73
C ILE A 102 -11.38 -0.30 -5.59
N SER A 103 -12.69 -0.50 -5.73
CA SER A 103 -13.70 0.53 -5.50
C SER A 103 -14.31 0.38 -4.11
N PHE A 104 -14.63 1.48 -3.46
CA PHE A 104 -15.12 1.52 -2.09
C PHE A 104 -16.59 1.98 -2.03
N THR A 105 -17.29 1.60 -0.97
CA THR A 105 -18.68 2.04 -0.75
C THR A 105 -18.77 3.53 -0.41
N ALA A 106 -17.68 4.11 0.10
CA ALA A 106 -17.53 5.53 0.34
C ALA A 106 -16.17 6.04 -0.14
N ALA A 107 -16.13 7.28 -0.62
CA ALA A 107 -14.90 7.95 -1.03
C ALA A 107 -13.84 7.94 0.08
N THR A 108 -12.56 7.83 -0.29
CA THR A 108 -11.44 7.92 0.66
C THR A 108 -11.31 9.33 1.26
N ALA A 109 -10.45 9.50 2.27
CA ALA A 109 -10.09 10.82 2.81
C ALA A 109 -8.81 11.40 2.16
N LEU A 110 -8.33 10.81 1.07
CA LEU A 110 -7.08 11.23 0.42
C LEU A 110 -7.23 12.58 -0.25
N LYS A 111 -6.18 13.40 -0.18
CA LYS A 111 -6.10 14.66 -0.92
C LYS A 111 -5.30 14.50 -2.20
N LYS A 112 -5.64 15.26 -3.23
CA LYS A 112 -4.79 15.40 -4.42
C LYS A 112 -3.37 15.78 -4.00
N GLY A 113 -2.38 15.09 -4.55
CA GLY A 113 -0.96 15.29 -4.25
C GLY A 113 -0.41 14.45 -3.09
N ALA A 114 -1.25 13.73 -2.34
CA ALA A 114 -0.76 12.77 -1.35
C ALA A 114 0.16 11.73 -2.03
N LEU A 115 1.33 11.49 -1.43
CA LEU A 115 2.35 10.61 -2.02
C LEU A 115 1.96 9.15 -1.81
N LEU A 116 1.97 8.36 -2.89
CA LEU A 116 1.55 6.95 -2.82
C LEU A 116 2.47 6.10 -1.94
N LYS A 117 3.76 6.43 -1.87
CA LYS A 117 4.73 5.75 -1.00
C LYS A 117 4.41 5.86 0.50
N ASP A 118 3.65 6.89 0.89
CA ASP A 118 3.24 7.11 2.28
C ASP A 118 1.92 6.39 2.60
N LEU A 119 1.24 5.85 1.58
CA LEU A 119 -0.03 5.18 1.73
C LEU A 119 0.14 3.68 1.99
N GLN A 120 -0.72 3.13 2.84
CA GLN A 120 -0.84 1.70 3.08
C GLN A 120 -2.30 1.31 3.09
N LEU A 121 -2.63 0.23 2.38
CA LEU A 121 -3.93 -0.41 2.47
C LEU A 121 -3.76 -1.67 3.31
N LEU A 122 -4.33 -1.67 4.51
CA LEU A 122 -4.19 -2.73 5.49
C LEU A 122 -5.47 -3.56 5.58
N LYS A 123 -5.33 -4.86 5.86
CA LYS A 123 -6.42 -5.79 6.11
C LYS A 123 -6.28 -6.39 7.50
N PRO A 124 -7.34 -6.43 8.32
CA PRO A 124 -7.29 -7.13 9.59
C PRO A 124 -7.26 -8.65 9.38
N THR A 125 -6.59 -9.36 10.30
CA THR A 125 -6.46 -10.83 10.23
C THR A 125 -7.14 -11.53 11.41
N LEU A 126 -7.41 -10.80 12.49
CA LEU A 126 -8.01 -11.31 13.72
C LEU A 126 -9.16 -10.41 14.17
N GLN A 127 -10.06 -10.98 14.98
CA GLN A 127 -11.18 -10.26 15.57
C GLN A 127 -11.48 -10.73 16.99
N ALA A 128 -12.07 -9.86 17.80
CA ALA A 128 -12.58 -10.14 19.13
C ALA A 128 -13.87 -9.34 19.40
N GLY A 129 -14.69 -9.79 20.33
CA GLY A 129 -15.80 -9.00 20.84
C GLY A 129 -15.37 -8.11 22.01
N LEU A 130 -16.27 -7.24 22.47
CA LEU A 130 -16.11 -6.58 23.76
C LEU A 130 -16.56 -7.49 24.90
N TRP A 131 -16.04 -7.24 26.10
CA TRP A 131 -16.50 -7.90 27.32
C TRP A 131 -17.96 -7.54 27.61
N THR A 132 -18.83 -8.52 27.89
CA THR A 132 -20.28 -8.26 28.07
C THR A 132 -20.89 -8.87 29.33
N ILE A 133 -20.10 -9.59 30.13
CA ILE A 133 -20.64 -10.41 31.23
C ILE A 133 -20.88 -9.57 32.49
N SER A 134 -19.85 -8.92 33.00
CA SER A 134 -19.90 -8.03 34.16
C SER A 134 -19.42 -6.64 33.79
N GLN A 135 -19.92 -5.61 34.47
CA GLN A 135 -19.47 -4.23 34.27
C GLN A 135 -19.46 -3.85 32.77
N LYS A 136 -20.54 -4.16 32.04
CA LYS A 136 -20.62 -3.97 30.58
C LYS A 136 -20.39 -2.51 30.18
N ALA A 137 -20.80 -1.55 31.01
CA ALA A 137 -20.47 -0.12 30.88
C ALA A 137 -18.96 0.19 30.82
N ASP A 138 -18.11 -0.61 31.47
CA ASP A 138 -16.65 -0.44 31.46
C ASP A 138 -15.98 -1.06 30.22
N SER A 139 -16.73 -1.79 29.41
CA SER A 139 -16.22 -2.41 28.19
C SER A 139 -16.07 -1.44 27.03
N ILE A 140 -16.80 -0.32 27.06
CA ILE A 140 -16.65 0.79 26.13
C ILE A 140 -16.87 2.12 26.86
N LYS A 141 -15.79 2.86 27.07
CA LYS A 141 -15.84 4.14 27.78
C LYS A 141 -14.84 5.11 27.20
N ASN A 142 -15.34 6.10 26.46
CA ASN A 142 -14.53 7.13 25.83
C ASN A 142 -13.41 6.53 24.94
N THR A 143 -12.15 6.58 25.40
CA THR A 143 -10.98 6.03 24.71
C THR A 143 -10.64 4.61 25.16
N MET A 144 -11.35 4.03 26.12
CA MET A 144 -11.06 2.71 26.64
C MET A 144 -12.06 1.68 26.11
N ILE A 145 -11.54 0.54 25.68
CA ILE A 145 -12.34 -0.65 25.37
C ILE A 145 -11.75 -1.87 26.05
N THR A 146 -12.60 -2.81 26.47
CA THR A 146 -12.18 -4.08 27.07
C THR A 146 -12.63 -5.23 26.17
N LEU A 147 -11.68 -6.02 25.66
CA LEU A 147 -11.95 -7.17 24.82
C LEU A 147 -12.45 -8.35 25.67
N ASN A 148 -13.16 -9.29 25.04
CA ASN A 148 -13.57 -10.54 25.69
C ASN A 148 -12.49 -11.64 25.68
N ILE A 149 -11.27 -11.30 25.30
CA ILE A 149 -10.13 -12.21 25.23
C ILE A 149 -8.90 -11.57 25.88
N LEU A 150 -7.95 -12.41 26.28
CA LEU A 150 -6.57 -12.01 26.50
C LEU A 150 -5.81 -12.12 25.17
N SER A 151 -5.30 -11.00 24.65
CA SER A 151 -4.54 -10.94 23.41
C SER A 151 -3.17 -10.31 23.64
N GLN A 152 -2.12 -11.09 23.35
CA GLN A 152 -0.73 -10.63 23.35
C GLN A 152 -0.29 -10.08 21.98
N GLN A 153 -1.16 -10.15 20.97
CA GLN A 153 -0.83 -9.72 19.60
C GLN A 153 -1.08 -8.23 19.36
N ILE A 154 -1.79 -7.56 20.29
CA ILE A 154 -2.10 -6.13 20.18
C ILE A 154 -1.09 -5.37 21.02
N ASN A 155 -0.37 -4.45 20.38
CA ASN A 155 0.63 -3.61 21.03
C ASN A 155 0.26 -2.13 20.90
N SER A 156 0.81 -1.30 21.78
CA SER A 156 0.77 0.15 21.59
C SER A 156 1.39 0.52 20.23
N GLY A 157 0.79 1.50 19.56
CA GLY A 157 1.14 1.92 18.21
C GLY A 157 0.43 1.14 17.10
N ASN A 158 -0.20 -0.01 17.39
CA ASN A 158 -0.95 -0.76 16.39
C ASN A 158 -2.25 -0.05 16.01
N TYR A 159 -2.71 -0.28 14.78
CA TYR A 159 -4.02 0.14 14.34
C TYR A 159 -5.04 -0.98 14.53
N ILE A 160 -6.27 -0.60 14.88
CA ILE A 160 -7.43 -1.48 14.96
C ILE A 160 -8.60 -0.86 14.18
N LEU A 161 -9.53 -1.73 13.79
CA LEU A 161 -10.84 -1.34 13.27
C LEU A 161 -11.90 -1.81 14.27
N ILE A 162 -12.86 -0.96 14.60
CA ILE A 162 -14.02 -1.33 15.40
C ILE A 162 -15.22 -1.25 14.48
N ALA A 163 -16.00 -2.31 14.43
CA ALA A 163 -17.20 -2.42 13.64
C ALA A 163 -18.42 -2.55 14.54
N PHE A 164 -19.49 -1.85 14.16
CA PHE A 164 -20.83 -2.04 14.69
C PHE A 164 -21.80 -1.94 13.53
N ARG A 165 -22.53 -3.03 13.25
CA ARG A 165 -23.39 -3.13 12.07
C ARG A 165 -22.59 -2.81 10.79
N LYS A 166 -22.99 -1.80 10.01
CA LYS A 166 -22.30 -1.35 8.79
C LYS A 166 -21.41 -0.11 9.00
N GLN A 167 -21.12 0.24 10.26
CA GLN A 167 -20.25 1.36 10.61
C GLN A 167 -18.88 0.85 11.02
N TYR A 168 -17.84 1.52 10.51
CA TYR A 168 -16.45 1.16 10.74
C TYR A 168 -15.68 2.38 11.20
N ARG A 169 -14.99 2.24 12.33
CA ARG A 169 -14.15 3.30 12.91
C ARG A 169 -12.76 2.75 13.14
N TRP A 170 -11.74 3.55 12.84
CA TRP A 170 -10.35 3.14 13.01
C TRP A 170 -9.72 3.88 14.19
N PHE A 171 -8.80 3.20 14.88
CA PHE A 171 -8.09 3.77 16.02
C PHE A 171 -6.65 3.32 16.03
N LYS A 172 -5.79 4.14 16.61
CA LYS A 172 -4.45 3.75 17.01
C LYS A 172 -4.47 3.42 18.51
N VAL A 173 -3.97 2.25 18.87
CA VAL A 173 -3.83 1.84 20.27
C VAL A 173 -2.69 2.65 20.89
N THR A 174 -2.95 3.30 22.02
CA THR A 174 -1.96 4.10 22.77
C THR A 174 -1.43 3.36 23.99
N ALA A 175 -2.24 2.49 24.60
CA ALA A 175 -1.84 1.63 25.70
C ALA A 175 -2.60 0.30 25.67
N VAL A 176 -1.98 -0.74 26.23
CA VAL A 176 -2.55 -2.09 26.38
C VAL A 176 -2.32 -2.52 27.83
N ALA A 177 -3.35 -3.05 28.47
CA ALA A 177 -3.29 -3.58 29.82
C ALA A 177 -4.00 -4.93 29.91
N GLU A 178 -3.51 -5.79 30.79
CA GLU A 178 -4.25 -6.97 31.25
C GLU A 178 -5.05 -6.57 32.48
N VAL A 179 -6.36 -6.85 32.47
CA VAL A 179 -7.26 -6.55 33.59
C VAL A 179 -8.06 -7.79 33.95
N MET A 180 -8.26 -8.02 35.25
CA MET A 180 -9.11 -9.10 35.73
C MET A 180 -10.58 -8.68 35.67
N ARG A 181 -11.44 -9.49 35.03
CA ARG A 181 -12.89 -9.27 34.98
C ARG A 181 -13.65 -10.45 35.55
N THR A 182 -14.72 -10.15 36.28
CA THR A 182 -15.57 -11.17 36.93
C THR A 182 -16.45 -11.86 35.89
N SER A 183 -16.19 -13.13 35.57
CA SER A 183 -17.01 -13.94 34.68
C SER A 183 -18.24 -14.51 35.41
N ILE A 184 -18.08 -14.88 36.68
CA ILE A 184 -19.16 -15.38 37.52
C ILE A 184 -19.11 -14.60 38.83
N ALA A 185 -20.21 -13.94 39.19
CA ALA A 185 -20.30 -13.17 40.43
C ALA A 185 -20.16 -14.08 41.65
N SER A 186 -19.68 -13.53 42.76
CA SER A 186 -19.72 -14.24 44.05
C SER A 186 -21.16 -14.52 44.44
N ASN A 187 -21.42 -15.73 44.93
CA ASN A 187 -22.75 -16.12 45.40
C ASN A 187 -22.69 -16.48 46.87
N GLU A 188 -23.73 -16.11 47.61
CA GLU A 188 -23.91 -16.57 48.99
C GLU A 188 -24.82 -17.80 49.01
N MET A 189 -24.42 -18.81 49.77
CA MET A 189 -25.18 -20.02 49.99
C MET A 189 -25.47 -20.17 51.49
N LYS A 190 -26.73 -20.39 51.85
CA LYS A 190 -27.13 -20.63 53.24
C LYS A 190 -27.33 -22.12 53.49
N ILE A 191 -26.52 -22.71 54.37
CA ILE A 191 -26.63 -24.12 54.79
C ILE A 191 -26.83 -24.14 56.31
N ASN A 192 -27.97 -24.67 56.78
CA ASN A 192 -28.28 -24.80 58.21
C ASN A 192 -28.16 -23.49 59.01
N GLY A 193 -28.51 -22.35 58.41
CA GLY A 193 -28.43 -21.04 59.07
C GLY A 193 -27.12 -20.29 58.87
N ASN A 194 -26.03 -20.97 58.48
CA ASN A 194 -24.73 -20.36 58.19
C ASN A 194 -24.66 -19.85 56.75
N ILE A 195 -24.05 -18.68 56.55
CA ILE A 195 -23.82 -18.07 55.23
C ILE A 195 -22.41 -18.43 54.77
N PHE A 196 -22.30 -19.03 53.58
CA PHE A 196 -21.04 -19.35 52.91
C PHE A 196 -20.94 -18.50 51.64
N THR A 197 -19.86 -17.73 51.50
CA THR A 197 -19.60 -16.96 50.27
C THR A 197 -18.74 -17.79 49.34
N ILE A 198 -19.30 -18.14 48.18
CA ILE A 198 -18.55 -18.72 47.06
C ILE A 198 -17.89 -17.55 46.32
N PRO A 199 -16.54 -17.49 46.24
CA PRO A 199 -15.87 -16.40 45.55
C PRO A 199 -16.23 -16.41 44.06
N GLY A 200 -16.35 -15.22 43.49
CA GLY A 200 -16.57 -15.09 42.04
C GLY A 200 -15.35 -15.57 41.25
N ILE A 201 -15.59 -15.99 40.01
CA ILE A 201 -14.51 -16.38 39.08
C ILE A 201 -14.10 -15.13 38.28
N GLN A 202 -12.81 -14.84 38.29
CA GLN A 202 -12.21 -13.79 37.48
C GLN A 202 -11.36 -14.38 36.35
N VAL A 203 -11.37 -13.72 35.20
CA VAL A 203 -10.54 -14.08 34.04
C VAL A 203 -9.76 -12.86 33.58
N PRO A 204 -8.49 -13.03 33.16
CA PRO A 204 -7.72 -11.95 32.57
C PRO A 204 -8.25 -11.64 31.17
N VAL A 205 -8.37 -10.35 30.85
CA VAL A 205 -8.75 -9.86 29.52
C VAL A 205 -7.92 -8.65 29.14
N THR A 206 -7.89 -8.34 27.84
CA THR A 206 -7.17 -7.19 27.31
C THR A 206 -8.02 -5.92 27.35
N GLN A 207 -7.51 -4.89 28.01
CA GLN A 207 -8.01 -3.52 27.90
C GLN A 207 -7.10 -2.71 26.98
N LEU A 208 -7.72 -1.95 26.06
CA LEU A 208 -7.03 -1.07 25.13
C LEU A 208 -7.40 0.38 25.44
N THR A 209 -6.39 1.26 25.42
CA THR A 209 -6.60 2.71 25.33
C THR A 209 -6.35 3.14 23.89
N LEU A 210 -7.26 3.94 23.35
CA LEU A 210 -7.29 4.43 21.98
C LEU A 210 -6.77 5.87 21.91
N ASP A 211 -6.35 6.29 20.71
CA ASP A 211 -5.89 7.66 20.43
C ASP A 211 -7.02 8.70 20.47
N GLU A 212 -8.25 8.27 20.24
CA GLU A 212 -9.44 9.10 20.18
C GLU A 212 -10.63 8.38 20.81
N SER A 213 -11.63 9.14 21.23
CA SER A 213 -12.89 8.57 21.73
C SER A 213 -13.51 7.66 20.66
N VAL A 214 -14.10 6.53 21.07
CA VAL A 214 -14.86 5.64 20.16
C VAL A 214 -15.94 6.38 19.38
N ASN A 215 -16.45 7.49 19.93
CA ASN A 215 -17.47 8.37 19.35
C ASN A 215 -16.94 9.67 18.75
N SER A 216 -15.62 9.79 18.54
CA SER A 216 -14.98 10.98 17.96
C SER A 216 -15.57 11.32 16.59
N ALA A 217 -15.98 12.58 16.41
CA ALA A 217 -16.49 13.09 15.12
C ALA A 217 -15.47 12.98 13.97
N LYS A 218 -14.18 12.81 14.29
CA LYS A 218 -13.12 12.55 13.29
C LYS A 218 -13.13 11.11 12.76
N ARG A 219 -13.81 10.20 13.46
CA ARG A 219 -13.81 8.75 13.18
C ARG A 219 -15.16 8.23 12.71
N LYS A 220 -16.22 9.02 12.81
CA LYS A 220 -17.59 8.64 12.46
C LYS A 220 -18.26 9.68 11.55
N GLN A 221 -19.29 9.28 10.80
CA GLN A 221 -20.16 10.23 10.12
C GLN A 221 -21.04 10.97 11.13
N ALA A 222 -21.50 12.17 10.79
CA ALA A 222 -22.39 12.95 11.65
C ALA A 222 -23.67 12.18 12.01
N SER A 223 -24.21 11.43 11.05
CA SER A 223 -25.40 10.58 11.19
C SER A 223 -25.16 9.26 11.92
N ASP A 224 -23.92 8.87 12.18
CA ASP A 224 -23.63 7.59 12.82
C ASP A 224 -24.00 7.63 14.31
N ALA A 225 -24.67 6.57 14.76
CA ALA A 225 -25.07 6.37 16.15
C ALA A 225 -23.87 6.50 17.11
N ILE A 226 -24.14 6.97 18.33
CA ILE A 226 -23.19 6.87 19.44
C ILE A 226 -23.13 5.40 19.85
N TRP A 227 -21.94 4.88 20.10
CA TRP A 227 -21.73 3.54 20.62
C TRP A 227 -21.54 3.64 22.13
N ASP A 228 -22.38 2.94 22.87
CA ASP A 228 -22.35 2.87 24.32
C ASP A 228 -22.54 1.43 24.82
N GLU A 229 -22.90 1.28 26.10
CA GLU A 229 -23.12 -0.01 26.73
C GLU A 229 -24.20 -0.84 26.02
N GLY A 230 -25.21 -0.21 25.42
CA GLY A 230 -26.28 -0.89 24.69
C GLY A 230 -25.73 -1.79 23.58
N GLU A 231 -24.74 -1.30 22.85
CA GLU A 231 -24.21 -1.93 21.64
C GLU A 231 -23.06 -2.92 21.88
N CYS A 232 -22.47 -3.02 23.08
CA CYS A 232 -21.24 -3.80 23.29
C CYS A 232 -21.28 -5.24 22.76
N ALA A 233 -22.45 -5.89 22.81
CA ALA A 233 -22.60 -7.28 22.37
C ALA A 233 -22.51 -7.47 20.85
N GLU A 234 -22.76 -6.42 20.07
CA GLU A 234 -22.68 -6.42 18.61
C GLU A 234 -21.36 -5.81 18.09
N ILE A 235 -20.54 -5.21 18.96
CA ILE A 235 -19.28 -4.59 18.58
C ILE A 235 -18.20 -5.65 18.37
N ILE A 236 -17.56 -5.57 17.20
CA ILE A 236 -16.42 -6.42 16.84
C ILE A 236 -15.17 -5.55 16.66
N VAL A 237 -14.08 -5.93 17.32
CA VAL A 237 -12.78 -5.30 17.23
C VAL A 237 -11.87 -6.16 16.35
N TYR A 238 -11.46 -5.60 15.22
CA TYR A 238 -10.56 -6.19 14.25
C TYR A 238 -9.13 -5.68 14.45
N PHE A 239 -8.17 -6.60 14.49
CA PHE A 239 -6.76 -6.30 14.74
C PHE A 239 -5.84 -7.23 13.93
N GLY A 240 -4.52 -7.14 14.15
CA GLY A 240 -3.54 -7.88 13.37
C GLY A 240 -3.44 -7.34 11.94
N MET A 241 -3.37 -6.02 11.79
CA MET A 241 -3.34 -5.36 10.49
C MET A 241 -2.12 -5.78 9.66
N GLN A 242 -2.37 -6.33 8.47
CA GLN A 242 -1.34 -6.71 7.51
C GLN A 242 -1.44 -5.86 6.24
N LEU A 243 -0.30 -5.56 5.63
CA LEU A 243 -0.25 -4.84 4.37
C LEU A 243 -0.87 -5.70 3.25
N ASN A 244 -1.96 -5.19 2.69
CA ASN A 244 -2.79 -5.93 1.75
C ASN A 244 -2.50 -5.56 0.30
N ALA A 245 -2.10 -4.31 0.03
CA ALA A 245 -1.75 -3.88 -1.32
C ALA A 245 -0.76 -2.71 -1.34
N ASN A 246 0.02 -2.61 -2.41
CA ASN A 246 0.73 -1.39 -2.77
C ASN A 246 -0.21 -0.54 -3.63
N ILE A 247 -0.48 0.70 -3.22
CA ILE A 247 -1.30 1.63 -4.01
C ILE A 247 -0.43 2.25 -5.09
N ILE A 248 -0.90 2.22 -6.32
CA ILE A 248 -0.22 2.77 -7.50
C ILE A 248 -1.12 3.79 -8.20
N ASP A 249 -0.54 4.64 -9.03
CA ASP A 249 -1.27 5.43 -10.01
C ASP A 249 -1.12 4.80 -11.40
N GLU A 250 -1.96 5.27 -12.32
CA GLU A 250 -1.85 4.91 -13.73
C GLU A 250 -0.43 5.22 -14.24
N PRO A 251 0.28 4.25 -14.85
CA PRO A 251 1.52 4.53 -15.53
C PRO A 251 1.33 5.65 -16.56
N LYS A 252 2.38 6.42 -16.87
CA LYS A 252 2.29 7.36 -17.99
C LYS A 252 2.28 6.60 -19.31
N ALA A 253 1.45 7.04 -20.26
CA ALA A 253 1.50 6.57 -21.64
C ALA A 253 2.66 7.19 -22.45
N LEU A 254 3.15 8.34 -22.01
CA LEU A 254 4.24 9.08 -22.64
C LEU A 254 5.39 9.25 -21.65
N LEU A 255 6.60 9.03 -22.14
CA LEU A 255 7.84 9.26 -21.43
C LEU A 255 8.41 10.62 -21.83
N THR A 256 8.81 11.42 -20.84
CA THR A 256 9.48 12.72 -21.05
C THR A 256 10.89 12.70 -20.46
N ALA A 257 11.74 13.62 -20.89
CA ALA A 257 13.12 13.75 -20.37
C ALA A 257 13.19 14.00 -18.84
N SER A 258 12.13 14.56 -18.25
CA SER A 258 12.03 14.82 -16.82
C SER A 258 11.57 13.63 -15.98
N ASP A 259 11.12 12.56 -16.64
CA ASP A 259 10.61 11.39 -15.94
C ASP A 259 11.73 10.56 -15.33
N PRO A 260 11.52 9.99 -14.13
CA PRO A 260 12.49 9.09 -13.55
C PRO A 260 12.52 7.78 -14.37
N LEU A 261 13.72 7.43 -14.86
CA LEU A 261 13.93 6.26 -15.70
C LEU A 261 14.46 5.10 -14.84
N PHE A 262 13.60 4.11 -14.60
CA PHE A 262 13.97 2.90 -13.87
C PHE A 262 13.86 1.70 -14.81
N PHE A 263 14.76 0.74 -14.64
CA PHE A 263 14.72 -0.47 -15.45
C PHE A 263 13.58 -1.40 -14.98
N ASP A 264 13.02 -2.15 -15.92
CA ASP A 264 11.94 -3.12 -15.67
C ASP A 264 12.43 -4.37 -14.94
N LYS A 265 13.72 -4.69 -15.09
CA LYS A 265 14.44 -5.78 -14.42
C LYS A 265 15.64 -5.22 -13.69
N THR A 266 16.07 -5.92 -12.63
CA THR A 266 17.34 -5.62 -11.98
C THR A 266 18.48 -5.84 -12.96
N LEU A 267 19.30 -4.81 -13.16
CA LEU A 267 20.50 -4.93 -13.98
C LEU A 267 21.65 -5.55 -13.20
N GLU A 268 22.38 -6.46 -13.84
CA GLU A 268 23.63 -6.99 -13.31
C GLU A 268 24.78 -6.02 -13.62
N MET A 269 25.55 -5.66 -12.59
CA MET A 269 26.75 -4.84 -12.76
C MET A 269 27.84 -5.66 -13.47
N PRO A 270 28.40 -5.18 -14.59
CA PRO A 270 29.55 -5.80 -15.22
C PRO A 270 30.72 -5.96 -14.23
N VAL A 271 31.46 -7.07 -14.32
CA VAL A 271 32.65 -7.32 -13.48
C VAL A 271 33.77 -6.33 -13.81
N GLU A 272 33.85 -5.95 -15.09
CA GLU A 272 34.71 -4.88 -15.55
C GLU A 272 34.06 -3.55 -15.17
N ASN A 273 34.82 -2.53 -14.77
CA ASN A 273 34.30 -1.21 -14.37
C ASN A 273 33.80 -0.41 -15.59
N TYR A 274 32.84 -0.99 -16.33
CA TYR A 274 32.23 -0.46 -17.53
C TYR A 274 30.92 0.22 -17.17
N ASN A 275 30.85 1.53 -17.41
CA ASN A 275 29.65 2.33 -17.17
C ASN A 275 29.26 3.06 -18.46
N PRO A 276 28.24 2.60 -19.21
CA PRO A 276 27.84 3.24 -20.45
C PRO A 276 27.39 4.68 -20.19
N GLN A 277 27.81 5.59 -21.09
CA GLN A 277 27.51 7.02 -20.96
C GLN A 277 26.52 7.55 -22.01
N ARG A 278 26.25 6.76 -23.05
CA ARG A 278 25.39 7.10 -24.18
C ARG A 278 24.36 6.00 -24.37
N PHE A 279 23.12 6.40 -24.57
CA PHE A 279 21.98 5.50 -24.70
C PHE A 279 21.12 5.94 -25.89
N LEU A 280 20.54 4.97 -26.57
CA LEU A 280 19.44 5.19 -27.50
C LEU A 280 18.17 4.70 -26.82
N MET A 281 17.27 5.61 -26.48
CA MET A 281 15.92 5.23 -26.08
C MET A 281 15.08 5.05 -27.33
N GLN A 282 14.29 3.99 -27.37
CA GLN A 282 13.42 3.69 -28.49
C GLN A 282 12.02 3.40 -27.95
N ASP A 283 11.02 4.02 -28.57
CA ASP A 283 9.62 3.86 -28.23
C ASP A 283 8.95 2.71 -29.01
N LYS A 284 7.67 2.43 -28.73
CA LYS A 284 6.96 1.33 -29.42
C LYS A 284 6.70 1.57 -30.91
N ASN A 285 6.73 2.83 -31.34
CA ASN A 285 6.56 3.27 -32.72
C ASN A 285 7.90 3.43 -33.43
N THR A 286 8.99 2.92 -32.85
CA THR A 286 10.37 3.01 -33.35
C THR A 286 11.00 4.41 -33.32
N LEU A 287 10.33 5.40 -32.71
CA LEU A 287 10.91 6.72 -32.49
C LEU A 287 12.07 6.62 -31.50
N GLY A 288 13.21 7.20 -31.86
CA GLY A 288 14.44 7.15 -31.07
C GLY A 288 14.82 8.50 -30.48
N ALA A 289 15.37 8.51 -29.27
CA ALA A 289 16.03 9.66 -28.67
C ALA A 289 17.41 9.25 -28.15
N GLY A 290 18.46 9.84 -28.72
CA GLY A 290 19.83 9.68 -28.23
C GLY A 290 20.03 10.53 -26.97
N VAL A 291 20.51 9.91 -25.89
CA VAL A 291 20.73 10.61 -24.61
C VAL A 291 22.06 10.26 -23.99
N ASN A 292 22.61 11.21 -23.24
CA ASN A 292 23.76 10.99 -22.39
C ASN A 292 23.29 10.79 -20.94
N GLY A 293 23.95 9.90 -20.21
CA GLY A 293 23.57 9.60 -18.83
C GLY A 293 24.49 8.59 -18.18
N SER A 294 24.04 8.03 -17.07
CA SER A 294 24.76 6.98 -16.35
C SER A 294 23.78 5.99 -15.73
N ILE A 295 24.17 4.72 -15.69
CA ILE A 295 23.42 3.69 -14.97
C ILE A 295 23.83 3.70 -13.49
N SER A 296 22.84 3.72 -12.61
CA SER A 296 23.00 3.29 -11.22
C SER A 296 22.47 1.87 -11.08
N TYR A 297 23.38 0.91 -10.92
CA TYR A 297 23.03 -0.51 -10.77
C TYR A 297 22.33 -0.76 -9.42
N ASP A 298 22.76 -0.07 -8.36
CA ASP A 298 22.17 -0.20 -7.02
C ASP A 298 20.74 0.37 -6.96
N GLU A 299 20.49 1.51 -7.62
CA GLU A 299 19.15 2.11 -7.69
C GLU A 299 18.27 1.51 -8.81
N ASN A 300 18.85 0.64 -9.64
CA ASN A 300 18.27 0.12 -10.87
C ASN A 300 17.67 1.23 -11.76
N LYS A 301 18.47 2.27 -12.00
CA LYS A 301 18.01 3.55 -12.55
C LYS A 301 18.97 4.10 -13.61
N LEU A 302 18.41 4.69 -14.66
CA LEU A 302 19.13 5.51 -15.63
C LEU A 302 19.00 6.99 -15.22
N THR A 303 20.12 7.67 -15.02
CA THR A 303 20.14 9.12 -14.76
C THR A 303 20.63 9.83 -16.02
N LEU A 304 19.86 10.79 -16.52
CA LEU A 304 20.25 11.58 -17.69
C LEU A 304 21.13 12.76 -17.26
N ASN A 305 22.20 13.02 -18.02
CA ASN A 305 22.99 14.24 -17.85
C ASN A 305 22.13 15.40 -18.40
N GLN A 306 21.85 16.42 -17.58
CA GLN A 306 20.79 17.42 -17.82
C GLN A 306 20.77 18.04 -19.24
N ALA A 307 19.57 18.45 -19.68
CA ALA A 307 19.22 19.21 -20.89
C ALA A 307 19.21 18.47 -22.23
N THR A 308 18.81 17.20 -22.26
CA THR A 308 18.23 16.63 -23.50
C THR A 308 16.73 16.88 -23.51
N ASP A 309 16.31 18.04 -24.02
CA ASP A 309 14.92 18.20 -24.44
C ASP A 309 14.70 17.28 -25.63
N TRP A 310 13.90 16.24 -25.44
CA TRP A 310 13.52 15.38 -26.55
C TRP A 310 12.61 16.18 -27.46
N GLU A 311 12.84 16.12 -28.77
CA GLU A 311 11.98 16.80 -29.76
C GLU A 311 10.51 16.39 -29.63
N SER A 312 10.26 15.17 -29.14
CA SER A 312 8.93 14.67 -28.81
C SER A 312 8.99 13.65 -27.67
N PRO A 313 7.94 13.57 -26.82
CA PRO A 313 7.79 12.49 -25.86
C PRO A 313 7.80 11.12 -26.55
N LEU A 314 8.34 10.11 -25.87
CA LEU A 314 8.38 8.74 -26.38
C LEU A 314 7.12 7.97 -25.97
N THR A 315 6.51 7.23 -26.90
CA THR A 315 5.32 6.43 -26.64
C THR A 315 5.66 5.11 -25.96
N LEU A 316 5.16 4.91 -24.75
CA LEU A 316 5.41 3.68 -24.00
C LEU A 316 4.54 2.52 -24.51
N PRO A 317 5.02 1.26 -24.42
CA PRO A 317 4.33 0.05 -24.85
C PRO A 317 2.84 0.00 -24.52
#